data_AF-A0A0G1G7J8-F1
#
_entry.id   AF-A0A0G1G7J8-F1
#
_cell.length_a   1.000
_cell.length_b   1.000
_cell.length_c   1.000
_cell.angle_alpha   90.00
_cell.angle_beta   90.00
_cell.angle_gamma   90.00
#
_symmetry.space_group_name_H-M   'P 1'
#
loop_
_entity.id
_entity.type
_entity.pdbx_description
1 polymer ?
#
loop_
_entity_poly.entity_id
_entity_poly.type
_entity_poly.pdbx_seq_one_letter_code
_entity_poly.pdbx_strand_id
1 'polypeptide(L)'
;METKRKDTIIIIEKYSKNIDWYLKNYGVENEESLSIDQKSSLFIEAAQAFFEMEVSLYDFALIGLRLWSSLNDEEKETPIGWAMYSANEAEFQLHQRQLNSGHADSFRNSLNSIEMVLNSSKK
;
A
#
# COMPACT_ATOMS: atom_id res chain seq x y z
N MET A 1 -24.97 24.37 -12.90
CA MET A 1 -24.59 23.21 -12.05
C MET A 1 -23.09 23.01 -12.22
N GLU A 2 -22.28 23.75 -11.47
CA GLU A 2 -20.85 23.91 -11.76
C GLU A 2 -19.97 23.84 -10.49
N THR A 3 -20.43 23.09 -9.49
CA THR A 3 -19.82 23.05 -8.15
C THR A 3 -19.71 21.64 -7.58
N LYS A 4 -19.41 20.63 -8.43
CA LYS A 4 -19.16 19.26 -7.96
C LYS A 4 -17.84 18.63 -8.41
N ARG A 5 -16.93 19.39 -9.03
CA ARG A 5 -15.60 18.88 -9.44
C ARG A 5 -14.41 19.44 -8.67
N LYS A 6 -14.60 20.43 -7.79
CA LYS A 6 -13.49 21.08 -7.09
C LYS A 6 -13.20 20.54 -5.69
N ASP A 7 -14.11 19.77 -5.09
CA ASP A 7 -13.94 19.30 -3.71
C ASP A 7 -13.25 17.93 -3.60
N THR A 8 -13.16 17.17 -4.70
CA THR A 8 -12.51 15.84 -4.69
C THR A 8 -10.98 15.92 -4.81
N ILE A 9 -10.42 17.05 -5.23
CA ILE A 9 -8.97 17.21 -5.43
C ILE A 9 -8.25 17.72 -4.15
N ILE A 10 -8.99 18.16 -3.12
CA ILE A 10 -8.41 18.78 -1.91
C ILE A 10 -8.24 17.78 -0.73
N ILE A 11 -8.49 16.48 -0.96
CA ILE A 11 -8.32 15.45 0.09
C ILE A 11 -6.96 14.76 0.02
N ILE A 12 -6.23 14.84 -1.10
CA ILE A 12 -4.91 14.18 -1.23
C ILE A 12 -3.80 14.98 -0.52
N GLU A 13 -3.86 16.32 -0.57
CA GLU A 13 -2.84 17.17 0.10
C GLU A 13 -2.99 17.27 1.62
N LYS A 14 -4.12 16.84 2.20
CA LYS A 14 -4.40 17.01 3.64
C LYS A 14 -4.13 15.75 4.47
N TYR A 15 -3.95 14.60 3.83
CA TYR A 15 -3.76 13.32 4.52
C TYR A 15 -2.45 12.60 4.22
N SER A 16 -1.58 13.10 3.33
CA SER A 16 -0.23 12.55 3.19
C SER A 16 0.61 12.94 4.42
N LYS A 17 0.54 12.11 5.46
CA LYS A 17 1.62 12.03 6.44
C LYS A 17 2.80 11.41 5.71
N ASN A 18 3.56 12.29 5.06
CA ASN A 18 4.71 12.06 4.21
C ASN A 18 5.29 10.64 4.31
N ILE A 19 5.21 9.85 3.23
CA ILE A 19 5.84 8.52 3.14
C ILE A 19 7.31 8.55 3.58
N ASP A 20 8.01 9.67 3.32
CA ASP A 20 9.38 9.88 3.77
C ASP A 20 9.48 10.00 5.30
N TRP A 21 8.48 10.57 5.98
CA TRP A 21 8.41 10.59 7.45
C TRP A 21 8.21 9.18 8.01
N TYR A 22 7.30 8.40 7.43
CA TYR A 22 7.09 7.02 7.85
C TYR A 22 8.39 6.21 7.70
N LEU A 23 8.96 6.16 6.50
CA LEU A 23 10.18 5.42 6.20
C LEU A 23 11.37 5.91 7.04
N LYS A 24 11.52 7.22 7.26
CA LYS A 24 12.56 7.79 8.12
C LYS A 24 12.42 7.38 9.59
N ASN A 25 11.21 7.28 10.14
CA ASN A 25 11.02 6.79 11.52
C ASN A 25 11.39 5.31 11.66
N TYR A 26 11.34 4.56 10.57
CA TYR A 26 11.84 3.19 10.49
C TYR A 26 13.31 3.10 10.07
N GLY A 27 14.04 4.22 10.05
CA GLY A 27 15.47 4.26 9.73
C GLY A 27 15.80 3.98 8.27
N VAL A 28 14.83 4.11 7.36
CA VAL A 28 15.01 3.87 5.93
C VAL A 28 15.38 5.17 5.23
N GLU A 29 16.64 5.30 4.83
CA GLU A 29 17.14 6.41 4.02
C GLU A 29 17.17 6.08 2.51
N ASN A 30 17.30 4.79 2.17
CA ASN A 30 17.29 4.28 0.80
C ASN A 30 16.73 2.84 0.77
N GLU A 31 15.57 2.64 0.14
CA GLU A 31 14.89 1.34 0.08
C GLU A 31 15.67 0.31 -0.75
N GLU A 32 16.45 0.74 -1.75
CA GLU A 32 17.24 -0.16 -2.60
C GLU A 32 18.34 -0.88 -1.82
N SER A 33 18.80 -0.29 -0.72
CA SER A 33 19.85 -0.86 0.14
C SER A 33 19.35 -1.90 1.16
N LEU A 34 18.03 -2.01 1.33
CA LEU A 34 17.42 -2.94 2.28
C LEU A 34 17.43 -4.37 1.73
N SER A 35 17.64 -5.35 2.61
CA SER A 35 17.41 -6.76 2.28
C SER A 35 15.92 -7.05 2.08
N ILE A 36 15.59 -8.16 1.41
CA ILE A 36 14.20 -8.59 1.25
C ILE A 36 13.49 -8.79 2.60
N ASP A 37 14.19 -9.28 3.62
CA ASP A 37 13.62 -9.49 4.96
C ASP A 37 13.26 -8.17 5.63
N GLN A 38 14.09 -7.13 5.44
CA GLN A 38 13.83 -5.79 5.96
C GLN A 38 12.63 -5.15 5.23
N LYS A 39 12.61 -5.23 3.89
CA LYS A 39 11.46 -4.75 3.09
C LYS A 39 10.17 -5.45 3.48
N SER A 40 10.24 -6.77 3.69
CA SER A 40 9.09 -7.59 4.11
C SER A 40 8.57 -7.15 5.48
N SER A 41 9.47 -6.93 6.44
CA SER A 41 9.11 -6.50 7.80
C SER A 41 8.42 -5.13 7.79
N LEU A 42 8.96 -4.17 7.04
CA LEU A 42 8.38 -2.83 6.89
C LEU A 42 6.98 -2.89 6.26
N PHE A 43 6.81 -3.72 5.23
CA PHE A 43 5.50 -3.89 4.60
C PHE A 43 4.48 -4.52 5.55
N ILE A 44 4.87 -5.54 6.31
CA ILE A 44 4.00 -6.20 7.29
C ILE A 44 3.55 -5.22 8.37
N GLU A 45 4.46 -4.39 8.88
CA GLU A 45 4.14 -3.37 9.88
C GLU A 45 3.22 -2.29 9.32
N ALA A 46 3.47 -1.81 8.11
CA ALA A 46 2.59 -0.86 7.43
C ALA A 46 1.19 -1.44 7.18
N ALA A 47 1.11 -2.72 6.81
CA ALA A 47 -0.16 -3.41 6.62
C ALA A 47 -0.92 -3.58 7.94
N GLN A 48 -0.23 -3.90 9.05
CA GLN A 48 -0.85 -3.93 10.39
C GLN A 48 -1.41 -2.56 10.78
N ALA A 49 -0.62 -1.50 10.65
CA ALA A 49 -1.06 -0.13 10.93
C ALA A 49 -2.26 0.31 10.07
N PHE A 50 -2.33 -0.16 8.81
CA PHE A 50 -3.50 0.04 7.96
C PHE A 50 -4.75 -0.67 8.49
N PHE A 51 -4.65 -1.96 8.83
CA PHE A 51 -5.80 -2.72 9.35
C PHE A 51 -6.26 -2.25 10.73
N GLU A 52 -5.36 -1.67 11.53
CA GLU A 52 -5.65 -1.02 12.81
C GLU A 52 -6.18 0.42 12.64
N MET A 53 -6.35 0.89 11.40
CA MET A 53 -6.84 2.21 11.02
C MET A 53 -5.93 3.38 11.45
N GLU A 54 -4.66 3.11 11.71
CA GLU A 54 -3.65 4.12 12.06
C GLU A 54 -3.06 4.82 10.83
N VAL A 55 -3.05 4.12 9.69
CA VAL A 55 -2.56 4.59 8.39
C VAL A 55 -3.65 4.45 7.34
N SER A 56 -3.73 5.40 6.40
CA SER A 56 -4.73 5.35 5.33
C SER A 56 -4.38 4.28 4.28
N LEU A 57 -5.38 3.79 3.52
CA LEU A 57 -5.12 2.90 2.39
C LEU A 57 -4.15 3.53 1.38
N TYR A 58 -4.27 4.84 1.16
CA TYR A 58 -3.42 5.57 0.23
C TYR A 58 -1.94 5.52 0.67
N ASP A 59 -1.67 5.85 1.93
CA ASP A 59 -0.30 5.85 2.46
C ASP A 59 0.29 4.43 2.47
N PHE A 60 -0.51 3.43 2.87
CA PHE A 60 -0.11 2.02 2.82
C PHE A 60 0.20 1.55 1.39
N ALA A 61 -0.64 1.91 0.43
CA ALA A 61 -0.43 1.59 -0.98
C ALA A 61 0.83 2.23 -1.55
N LEU A 62 1.15 3.47 -1.18
CA LEU A 62 2.40 4.12 -1.56
C LEU A 62 3.62 3.41 -0.96
N ILE A 63 3.55 2.97 0.31
CA ILE A 63 4.61 2.16 0.94
C ILE A 63 4.79 0.85 0.18
N GLY A 64 3.69 0.15 -0.12
CA GLY A 64 3.71 -1.08 -0.92
C GLY A 64 4.35 -0.87 -2.30
N LEU A 65 3.94 0.17 -3.02
CA LEU A 65 4.49 0.50 -4.34
C LEU A 65 6.00 0.80 -4.28
N ARG A 66 6.44 1.62 -3.31
CA ARG A 66 7.85 2.01 -3.19
C ARG A 66 8.74 0.81 -2.83
N LEU A 67 8.30 -0.03 -1.90
CA LEU A 67 9.01 -1.27 -1.57
C LEU A 67 9.04 -2.22 -2.77
N TRP A 68 7.91 -2.41 -3.47
CA TRP A 68 7.83 -3.24 -4.67
C TRP A 68 8.77 -2.77 -5.79
N SER A 69 8.84 -1.46 -6.03
CA SER A 69 9.75 -0.89 -7.04
C SER A 69 11.23 -1.10 -6.70
N SER A 70 11.57 -1.27 -5.42
CA SER A 70 12.92 -1.58 -4.94
C SER A 70 13.28 -3.07 -4.96
N LEU A 71 12.35 -3.94 -5.39
CA LEU A 71 12.58 -5.37 -5.53
C LEU A 71 13.25 -5.69 -6.87
N ASN A 72 14.14 -6.67 -6.86
CA ASN A 72 14.60 -7.30 -8.10
C ASN A 72 13.51 -8.23 -8.70
N ASP A 73 13.74 -8.73 -9.92
CA ASP A 73 12.73 -9.51 -10.64
C ASP A 73 12.36 -10.82 -9.93
N GLU A 74 13.32 -11.49 -9.26
CA GLU A 74 13.03 -12.71 -8.49
C GLU A 74 12.22 -12.40 -7.22
N GLU A 75 12.55 -11.31 -6.53
CA GLU A 75 11.84 -10.85 -5.33
C GLU A 75 10.40 -10.44 -5.63
N LYS A 76 10.11 -9.87 -6.80
CA LYS A 76 8.75 -9.49 -7.21
C LYS A 76 7.81 -10.68 -7.33
N GLU A 77 8.33 -11.84 -7.72
CA GLU A 77 7.56 -13.08 -7.90
C GLU A 77 7.30 -13.80 -6.57
N THR A 78 7.90 -13.36 -5.47
CA THR A 78 7.64 -13.91 -4.13
C THR A 78 6.25 -13.50 -3.62
N PRO A 79 5.65 -14.26 -2.67
CA PRO A 79 4.38 -13.87 -2.07
C PRO A 79 4.36 -12.46 -1.47
N ILE A 80 5.47 -12.01 -0.88
CA ILE A 80 5.58 -10.66 -0.33
C ILE A 80 5.64 -9.61 -1.43
N GLY A 81 6.34 -9.87 -2.55
CA GLY A 81 6.34 -9.01 -3.73
C GLY A 81 4.93 -8.84 -4.30
N TRP A 82 4.18 -9.95 -4.45
CA TRP A 82 2.78 -9.90 -4.88
C TRP A 82 1.88 -9.10 -3.92
N ALA A 83 2.09 -9.21 -2.60
CA ALA A 83 1.32 -8.45 -1.62
C ALA A 83 1.62 -6.94 -1.67
N MET A 84 2.89 -6.57 -1.83
CA MET A 84 3.31 -5.17 -2.02
C MET A 84 2.66 -4.55 -3.27
N TYR A 85 2.65 -5.29 -4.39
CA TYR A 85 1.93 -4.88 -5.60
C TYR A 85 0.42 -4.76 -5.38
N SER A 86 -0.15 -5.73 -4.66
CA SER A 86 -1.59 -5.79 -4.38
C SER A 86 -2.10 -4.62 -3.54
N ALA A 87 -1.28 -4.05 -2.66
CA ALA A 87 -1.61 -2.85 -1.90
C ALA A 87 -1.89 -1.65 -2.83
N ASN A 88 -1.06 -1.47 -3.86
CA ASN A 88 -1.25 -0.44 -4.88
C ASN A 88 -2.48 -0.70 -5.75
N GLU A 89 -2.69 -1.96 -6.17
CA GLU A 89 -3.91 -2.35 -6.90
C GLU A 89 -5.19 -2.08 -6.11
N ALA A 90 -5.18 -2.32 -4.79
CA ALA A 90 -6.32 -2.06 -3.94
C ALA A 90 -6.70 -0.56 -3.94
N GLU A 91 -5.71 0.32 -3.84
CA GLU A 91 -5.92 1.76 -3.87
C GLU A 91 -6.48 2.23 -5.22
N PHE A 92 -5.87 1.77 -6.32
CA PHE A 92 -6.28 2.11 -7.67
C PHE A 92 -7.71 1.68 -7.94
N GLN A 93 -8.08 0.48 -7.50
CA GLN A 93 -9.42 -0.05 -7.68
C GLN A 93 -10.45 0.62 -6.76
N LEU A 94 -10.07 1.07 -5.56
CA LEU A 94 -10.93 1.92 -4.73
C LEU A 94 -11.26 3.23 -5.46
N HIS A 95 -10.24 3.86 -6.07
CA HIS A 95 -10.43 5.05 -6.90
C HIS A 95 -11.34 4.76 -8.09
N GLN A 96 -11.15 3.63 -8.78
CA GLN A 96 -12.05 3.22 -9.87
C GLN A 96 -13.48 2.93 -9.41
N ARG A 97 -13.70 2.38 -8.22
CA ARG A 97 -15.06 2.14 -7.68
C ARG A 97 -15.80 3.43 -7.37
N GLN A 98 -15.09 4.42 -6.84
CA GLN A 98 -15.65 5.76 -6.65
C GLN A 98 -16.06 6.40 -7.97
N LEU A 99 -15.43 5.98 -9.08
CA LEU A 99 -15.74 6.44 -10.43
C LEU A 99 -16.77 5.56 -11.17
N ASN A 100 -16.81 4.24 -10.94
CA ASN A 100 -17.63 3.24 -11.63
C ASN A 100 -17.95 2.04 -10.72
N SER A 101 -19.24 1.78 -10.45
CA SER A 101 -19.74 0.81 -9.45
C SER A 101 -19.54 -0.70 -9.74
N GLY A 102 -18.67 -1.07 -10.69
CA GLY A 102 -18.53 -2.45 -11.19
C GLY A 102 -17.35 -3.27 -10.65
N HIS A 103 -16.42 -2.67 -9.89
CA HIS A 103 -15.14 -3.31 -9.56
C HIS A 103 -15.11 -3.99 -8.18
N ALA A 104 -16.27 -4.49 -7.71
CA ALA A 104 -16.53 -4.97 -6.33
C ALA A 104 -15.75 -6.24 -5.89
N ASP A 105 -15.23 -7.02 -6.82
CA ASP A 105 -14.54 -8.28 -6.50
C ASP A 105 -13.02 -8.16 -6.51
N SER A 106 -12.45 -7.31 -7.36
CA SER A 106 -11.01 -7.18 -7.53
C SER A 106 -10.32 -6.56 -6.29
N PHE A 107 -10.92 -5.54 -5.66
CA PHE A 107 -10.33 -4.89 -4.47
C PHE A 107 -10.27 -5.86 -3.30
N ARG A 108 -11.32 -6.69 -3.18
CA ARG A 108 -11.42 -7.67 -2.13
C ARG A 108 -10.35 -8.75 -2.29
N ASN A 109 -10.07 -9.14 -3.53
CA ASN A 109 -8.95 -10.05 -3.82
C ASN A 109 -7.60 -9.43 -3.44
N SER A 110 -7.36 -8.16 -3.77
CA SER A 110 -6.13 -7.46 -3.35
C SER A 110 -5.97 -7.41 -1.83
N LEU A 111 -7.04 -7.11 -1.08
CA LEU A 111 -6.99 -7.14 0.39
C LEU A 111 -6.75 -8.55 0.94
N ASN A 112 -7.40 -9.57 0.38
CA ASN A 112 -7.22 -10.97 0.81
C ASN A 112 -5.75 -11.43 0.63
N SER A 113 -5.09 -11.04 -0.46
CA SER A 113 -3.67 -11.36 -0.70
C SER A 113 -2.76 -10.79 0.38
N ILE A 114 -3.06 -9.57 0.85
CA ILE A 114 -2.31 -8.90 1.92
C ILE A 114 -2.56 -9.61 3.27
N GLU A 115 -3.82 -9.93 3.59
CA GLU A 115 -4.18 -10.67 4.81
C GLU A 115 -3.53 -12.06 4.86
N MET A 116 -3.43 -12.76 3.73
CA MET A 116 -2.77 -14.07 3.67
C MET A 116 -1.30 -13.98 4.08
N VAL A 117 -0.58 -12.97 3.58
CA VAL A 117 0.83 -12.76 3.93
C VAL A 117 0.96 -12.43 5.42
N LEU A 118 0.13 -11.51 5.95
CA LEU A 118 0.13 -11.16 7.36
C LEU A 118 -0.08 -12.36 8.29
N ASN A 119 -0.98 -13.28 7.92
CA ASN A 119 -1.26 -14.47 8.72
C ASN A 119 -0.14 -15.52 8.66
N SER A 120 0.64 -15.53 7.57
CA SER A 120 1.80 -16.42 7.45
C SER A 120 3.00 -15.97 8.29
N SER A 121 3.12 -14.67 8.54
CA SER A 121 4.21 -14.08 9.34
C SER A 121 4.02 -14.19 10.86
N LYS A 122 2.85 -14.64 11.34
CA LYS A 122 2.52 -14.82 12.77
C LYS A 122 2.84 -16.23 13.31
N LYS A 123 3.37 -17.13 12.48
CA LYS A 123 3.76 -18.51 12.85
C LYS A 123 5.26 -18.62 13.05
#